data_AF-A0A6G0Z8M7-F1
#
_entry.id   AF-A0A6G0Z8M7-F1
#
_cell.length_a   1.000
_cell.length_b   1.000
_cell.length_c   1.000
_cell.angle_alpha   90.00
_cell.angle_beta   90.00
_cell.angle_gamma   90.00
#
_symmetry.space_group_name_H-M   'P 1'
#
loop_
_entity.id
_entity.type
_entity.pdbx_description
1 polymer ?
#
loop_
_entity_poly.entity_id
_entity_poly.type
_entity_poly.pdbx_seq_one_letter_code
_entity_poly.pdbx_strand_id
1 'polypeptide(L)'
;MSKRVCITDFFVKKVPRQELTQSIIVNVKTNIEESNPDNEYSCSSNQIHHEHVHYDSQVSLFDIKLYVGQSQKLSNKEKIEYFQKTWTPQSIFVFPTSEFNKKKLKFQLSWLDKWKWLAYSQINDGAYCKYCVIFYKTEGGIGSQTLGNFCLKPFRMWYKAIEKFNHHEKCNYHLQSVEQYQNIVAIETGKQDSIDLQLNKAAKVQTELNRKIIIPVIESVIFCGRQGIALRGHRDFGTLTTENPVENDGNFRALMRFHLNATKLSGDESYQLARTNCAKNAQYTSWKIQNEIIGSCHEIILSEIVNEVNNSKCFSVIADETADVAGFEQFSIC
;
A
#
# COMPACT_ATOMS: atom_id res chain seq x y z
N MET A 1 -25.97 -8.76 -25.01
CA MET A 1 -25.04 -7.71 -24.54
C MET A 1 -24.17 -8.27 -23.42
N SER A 2 -22.92 -8.62 -23.74
CA SER A 2 -21.97 -9.18 -22.76
C SER A 2 -21.18 -8.05 -22.08
N LYS A 3 -21.26 -7.94 -20.75
CA LYS A 3 -20.54 -6.93 -19.96
C LYS A 3 -19.03 -7.16 -20.12
N ARG A 4 -18.33 -6.17 -20.69
CA ARG A 4 -16.86 -6.14 -20.75
C ARG A 4 -16.30 -5.87 -19.36
N VAL A 5 -15.27 -6.63 -19.03
CA VAL A 5 -14.63 -6.77 -17.72
C VAL A 5 -13.51 -5.72 -17.60
N CYS A 6 -13.43 -5.03 -16.45
CA CYS A 6 -12.42 -4.01 -16.15
C CYS A 6 -11.07 -4.68 -15.83
N ILE A 7 -9.93 -4.01 -16.03
CA ILE A 7 -8.61 -4.58 -15.77
C ILE A 7 -8.40 -5.01 -14.31
N THR A 8 -9.13 -4.37 -13.38
CA THR A 8 -9.15 -4.70 -11.96
C THR A 8 -9.85 -6.03 -11.66
N ASP A 9 -10.81 -6.43 -12.49
CA ASP A 9 -11.54 -7.69 -12.33
C ASP A 9 -10.70 -8.92 -12.74
N PHE A 10 -9.52 -8.70 -13.33
CA PHE A 10 -8.62 -9.78 -13.75
C PHE A 10 -7.89 -10.45 -12.57
N PHE A 11 -7.74 -9.75 -11.43
CA PHE A 11 -7.00 -10.25 -10.26
C PHE A 11 -7.88 -10.80 -9.13
N VAL A 12 -9.22 -10.82 -9.29
CA VAL A 12 -10.13 -11.28 -8.23
C VAL A 12 -11.10 -12.33 -8.77
N LYS A 13 -11.17 -13.49 -8.09
CA LYS A 13 -12.14 -14.54 -8.40
C LYS A 13 -13.56 -14.01 -8.14
N LYS A 14 -14.46 -14.14 -9.12
CA LYS A 14 -15.91 -13.92 -8.89
C LYS A 14 -16.43 -14.99 -7.92
N VAL A 15 -16.90 -14.56 -6.76
CA VAL A 15 -17.72 -15.39 -5.86
C VAL A 15 -19.15 -15.45 -6.43
N PRO A 16 -19.81 -16.62 -6.46
CA PRO A 16 -21.20 -16.73 -6.91
C PRO A 16 -22.12 -15.93 -5.99
N ARG A 17 -23.08 -15.22 -6.59
CA ARG A 17 -24.12 -14.47 -5.89
C ARG A 17 -25.13 -15.47 -5.29
N GLN A 18 -25.14 -15.61 -3.96
CA GLN A 18 -26.28 -16.16 -3.22
C GLN A 18 -26.85 -15.09 -2.28
N GLU A 19 -28.07 -14.71 -2.64
CA GLU A 19 -29.21 -14.13 -1.92
C GLU A 19 -29.00 -13.40 -0.58
N LEU A 20 -29.47 -12.14 -0.59
CA LEU A 20 -29.79 -11.32 0.57
C LEU A 20 -30.89 -11.96 1.42
N THR A 21 -30.71 -12.01 2.74
CA THR A 21 -31.79 -11.74 3.70
C THR A 21 -31.27 -11.00 4.93
N GLN A 22 -32.04 -9.97 5.31
CA GLN A 22 -32.16 -9.20 6.56
C GLN A 22 -31.51 -9.82 7.81
N SER A 23 -30.94 -9.13 8.79
CA SER A 23 -31.22 -7.84 9.46
C SER A 23 -30.08 -7.65 10.48
N ILE A 24 -29.70 -6.46 10.91
CA ILE A 24 -30.13 -5.88 12.20
C ILE A 24 -29.51 -4.49 12.27
N ILE A 25 -30.38 -3.47 12.36
CA ILE A 25 -30.05 -2.11 12.78
C ILE A 25 -30.20 -2.11 14.30
N VAL A 26 -29.15 -1.77 15.05
CA VAL A 26 -29.28 -1.33 16.45
C VAL A 26 -28.79 0.09 16.55
N ASN A 27 -29.77 1.00 16.59
CA ASN A 27 -29.63 2.35 17.12
C ASN A 27 -29.25 2.26 18.60
N VAL A 28 -28.17 2.94 19.01
CA VAL A 28 -27.98 3.30 20.42
C VAL A 28 -28.17 4.81 20.53
N LYS A 29 -29.30 5.15 21.15
CA LYS A 29 -29.69 6.51 21.55
C LYS A 29 -28.74 7.05 22.61
N THR A 30 -28.36 8.31 22.45
CA THR A 30 -27.85 9.19 23.49
C THR A 30 -28.93 9.45 24.53
N ASN A 31 -28.66 9.20 25.81
CA ASN A 31 -29.41 9.77 26.91
C ASN A 31 -28.46 10.60 27.79
N ILE A 32 -28.79 11.88 27.84
CA ILE A 32 -28.32 12.89 28.79
C ILE A 32 -29.20 12.73 30.02
N GLU A 33 -28.62 12.59 31.20
CA GLU A 33 -29.29 12.93 32.47
C GLU A 33 -28.29 13.69 33.36
N GLU A 34 -28.59 14.98 33.54
CA GLU A 34 -28.06 15.83 34.61
C GLU A 34 -28.82 15.51 35.92
N SER A 35 -28.10 15.39 37.02
CA SER A 35 -28.59 15.83 38.34
C SER A 35 -27.40 16.12 39.28
N ASN A 36 -27.43 17.31 39.85
CA ASN A 36 -26.52 17.95 40.82
C ASN A 36 -27.22 17.90 42.21
N PRO A 37 -26.66 18.44 43.32
CA PRO A 37 -25.32 18.36 43.93
C PRO A 37 -25.40 17.98 45.44
N ASP A 38 -24.29 18.22 46.17
CA ASP A 38 -24.15 18.41 47.63
C ASP A 38 -23.72 17.20 48.49
N ASN A 39 -22.43 17.19 48.88
CA ASN A 39 -22.07 17.41 50.28
C ASN A 39 -20.56 17.67 50.48
N GLU A 40 -20.29 18.70 51.27
CA GLU A 40 -19.00 19.22 51.71
C GLU A 40 -18.24 18.25 52.62
N TYR A 41 -16.90 18.25 52.56
CA TYR A 41 -16.04 18.42 53.75
C TYR A 41 -14.61 18.81 53.32
N SER A 42 -14.14 19.88 53.96
CA SER A 42 -12.87 20.62 53.86
C SER A 42 -11.61 19.83 54.25
N CYS A 43 -10.43 20.19 53.71
CA CYS A 43 -9.42 21.02 54.42
C CYS A 43 -8.06 21.15 53.66
N SER A 44 -7.62 22.41 53.51
CA SER A 44 -6.25 22.97 53.51
C SER A 44 -5.19 22.57 52.45
N SER A 45 -5.09 23.45 51.45
CA SER A 45 -3.92 24.23 51.00
C SER A 45 -2.49 23.80 51.38
N ASN A 46 -1.64 23.57 50.37
CA ASN A 46 -0.46 24.40 50.13
C ASN A 46 0.04 24.25 48.69
N GLN A 47 0.09 25.39 47.98
CA GLN A 47 0.59 25.55 46.62
C GLN A 47 2.12 25.50 46.60
N ILE A 48 2.68 24.83 45.60
CA ILE A 48 3.94 25.26 44.99
C ILE A 48 3.74 25.23 43.47
N HIS A 49 3.76 26.42 42.87
CA HIS A 49 3.77 26.67 41.44
C HIS A 49 4.97 25.97 40.78
N HIS A 50 4.73 25.17 39.75
CA HIS A 50 5.66 25.03 38.64
C HIS A 50 4.89 25.11 37.33
N GLU A 51 5.33 26.02 36.47
CA GLU A 51 4.71 26.46 35.23
C GLU A 51 4.43 25.29 34.29
N HIS A 52 3.16 25.16 33.90
CA HIS A 52 2.72 24.27 32.83
C HIS A 52 3.09 24.87 31.48
N VAL A 53 4.06 24.28 30.79
CA VAL A 53 4.15 24.39 29.33
C VAL A 53 3.15 23.38 28.76
N HIS A 54 1.98 23.85 28.36
CA HIS A 54 0.97 23.08 27.65
C HIS A 54 1.47 22.78 26.23
N TYR A 55 1.92 21.55 25.98
CA TYR A 55 2.05 21.04 24.61
C TYR A 55 0.76 20.27 24.30
N ASP A 56 -0.02 20.80 23.37
CA ASP A 56 -1.27 20.20 22.92
C ASP A 56 -0.97 18.84 22.26
N SER A 57 -1.35 17.75 22.94
CA SER A 57 -0.99 16.39 22.56
C SER A 57 -1.92 15.88 21.45
N GLN A 58 -1.70 16.31 20.22
CA GLN A 58 -2.26 15.60 19.06
C GLN A 58 -1.60 14.23 18.95
N VAL A 59 -2.34 13.18 19.33
CA VAL A 59 -1.89 11.78 19.23
C VAL A 59 -1.79 11.41 17.76
N SER A 60 -0.65 10.82 17.35
CA SER A 60 -0.43 10.38 15.98
C SER A 60 -1.43 9.31 15.54
N LEU A 61 -2.00 9.49 14.34
CA LEU A 61 -2.83 8.48 13.66
C LEU A 61 -2.09 7.16 13.40
N PHE A 62 -0.75 7.18 13.46
CA PHE A 62 0.10 6.01 13.27
C PHE A 62 0.65 5.43 14.58
N ASP A 63 0.05 5.76 15.72
CA ASP A 63 0.40 5.13 17.00
C ASP A 63 0.08 3.63 16.96
N ILE A 64 1.07 2.81 17.32
CA ILE A 64 1.01 1.34 17.25
C ILE A 64 -0.19 0.75 18.03
N LYS A 65 -0.67 1.44 19.08
CA LYS A 65 -1.81 0.98 19.88
C LYS A 65 -3.12 0.94 19.08
N LEU A 66 -3.29 1.82 18.09
CA LEU A 66 -4.49 1.85 17.27
C LEU A 66 -4.68 0.56 16.48
N TYR A 67 -3.58 -0.14 16.19
CA TYR A 67 -3.56 -1.37 15.38
C TYR A 67 -3.68 -2.66 16.19
N VAL A 68 -3.57 -2.58 17.52
CA VAL A 68 -3.69 -3.75 18.40
C VAL A 68 -5.09 -4.35 18.25
N GLY A 69 -5.16 -5.60 17.78
CA GLY A 69 -6.42 -6.31 17.56
C GLY A 69 -7.08 -6.07 16.20
N GLN A 70 -6.47 -5.28 15.30
CA GLN A 70 -7.02 -4.96 13.98
C GLN A 70 -6.38 -5.73 12.82
N SER A 71 -5.35 -6.55 13.09
CA SER A 71 -4.54 -7.24 12.06
C SER A 71 -5.35 -8.07 11.05
N GLN A 72 -6.47 -8.66 11.47
CA GLN A 72 -7.32 -9.47 10.59
C GLN A 72 -8.19 -8.66 9.63
N LYS A 73 -8.44 -7.38 9.92
CA LYS A 73 -9.31 -6.51 9.11
C LYS A 73 -8.57 -5.80 7.98
N LEU A 74 -7.24 -5.82 8.01
CA LEU A 74 -6.38 -5.08 7.08
C LEU A 74 -5.97 -5.95 5.89
N SER A 75 -5.97 -5.36 4.71
CA SER A 75 -5.34 -5.91 3.52
C SER A 75 -3.80 -5.95 3.67
N ASN A 76 -3.13 -6.73 2.82
CA ASN A 76 -1.67 -6.83 2.83
C ASN A 76 -0.99 -5.48 2.56
N LYS A 77 -1.55 -4.67 1.65
CA LYS A 77 -1.04 -3.32 1.34
C LYS A 77 -1.11 -2.40 2.56
N GLU A 78 -2.27 -2.35 3.22
CA GLU A 78 -2.46 -1.53 4.42
C GLU A 78 -1.50 -1.98 5.55
N LYS A 79 -1.30 -3.29 5.74
CA LYS A 79 -0.34 -3.80 6.72
C LYS A 79 1.08 -3.30 6.47
N ILE A 80 1.52 -3.31 5.21
CA ILE A 80 2.86 -2.79 4.83
C ILE A 80 2.93 -1.29 5.08
N GLU A 81 1.91 -0.54 4.65
CA GLU A 81 1.86 0.91 4.82
C GLU A 81 1.94 1.30 6.30
N TYR A 82 1.13 0.67 7.16
CA TYR A 82 1.16 0.93 8.60
C TYR A 82 2.48 0.54 9.25
N PHE A 83 3.08 -0.57 8.81
CA PHE A 83 4.40 -0.96 9.29
C PHE A 83 5.47 0.11 8.97
N GLN A 84 5.42 0.69 7.77
CA GLN A 84 6.36 1.72 7.33
C GLN A 84 6.10 3.08 7.98
N LYS A 85 4.82 3.46 8.13
CA LYS A 85 4.40 4.76 8.70
C LYS A 85 4.28 4.75 10.23
N THR A 86 4.57 3.63 10.91
CA THR A 86 4.44 3.51 12.37
C THR A 86 5.16 4.67 13.05
N TRP A 87 4.43 5.38 13.92
CA TRP A 87 4.93 6.58 14.58
C TRP A 87 6.16 6.27 15.46
N THR A 88 7.14 7.17 15.42
CA THR A 88 8.33 7.14 16.25
C THR A 88 8.46 8.47 17.03
N PRO A 89 8.73 8.42 18.34
CA PRO A 89 8.99 9.61 19.13
C PRO A 89 10.21 10.38 18.61
N GLN A 90 10.11 11.71 18.58
CA GLN A 90 11.26 12.57 18.27
C GLN A 90 12.25 12.64 19.45
N SER A 91 13.47 13.11 19.21
CA SER A 91 14.53 13.22 20.24
C SER A 91 14.15 14.10 21.42
N ILE A 92 13.29 15.10 21.19
CA ILE A 92 12.76 16.01 22.20
C ILE A 92 11.65 15.41 23.06
N PHE A 93 11.15 14.22 22.72
CA PHE A 93 10.02 13.62 23.41
C PHE A 93 10.39 13.19 24.85
N VAL A 94 9.58 13.63 25.81
CA VAL A 94 9.77 13.31 27.22
C VAL A 94 8.97 12.07 27.59
N PHE A 95 9.66 10.95 27.77
CA PHE A 95 9.02 9.69 28.19
C PHE A 95 8.55 9.75 29.65
N PRO A 96 7.33 9.25 29.96
CA PRO A 96 6.86 9.07 31.32
C PRO A 96 7.80 8.20 32.16
N THR A 97 7.89 8.54 33.44
CA THR A 97 8.77 7.86 34.39
C THR A 97 7.94 6.98 35.31
N SER A 98 8.31 5.70 35.41
CA SER A 98 7.78 4.75 36.38
C SER A 98 8.77 4.52 37.52
N GLU A 99 8.26 4.30 38.73
CA GLU A 99 9.08 4.05 39.91
C GLU A 99 9.12 2.56 40.25
N PHE A 100 10.33 2.01 40.40
CA PHE A 100 10.53 0.64 40.85
C PHE A 100 11.70 0.60 41.84
N ASN A 101 11.48 0.09 43.06
CA ASN A 101 12.50 0.03 44.11
C ASN A 101 13.25 1.37 44.31
N LYS A 102 12.51 2.49 44.40
CA LYS A 102 13.05 3.86 44.54
C LYS A 102 13.91 4.34 43.36
N LYS A 103 13.95 3.59 42.26
CA LYS A 103 14.59 4.00 41.00
C LYS A 103 13.51 4.49 40.03
N LYS A 104 13.74 5.69 39.49
CA LYS A 104 12.95 6.28 38.42
C LYS A 104 13.44 5.74 37.08
N LEU A 105 12.59 4.99 36.39
CA LEU A 105 12.89 4.34 35.12
C LEU A 105 11.96 4.86 34.03
N LYS A 106 12.48 5.00 32.82
CA LYS A 106 11.71 5.43 31.64
C LYS A 106 12.16 4.67 30.41
N PHE A 107 11.30 4.65 29.39
CA PHE A 107 11.67 4.17 28.07
C PHE A 107 12.87 4.95 27.54
N GLN A 108 13.81 4.27 26.87
CA GLN A 108 14.99 4.89 26.28
C GLN A 108 14.84 4.95 24.76
N LEU A 109 15.00 6.14 24.19
CA LEU A 109 14.89 6.33 22.74
C LEU A 109 15.88 5.45 21.96
N SER A 110 17.09 5.27 22.49
CA SER A 110 18.13 4.41 21.89
C SER A 110 17.72 2.94 21.73
N TRP A 111 16.68 2.49 22.43
CA TRP A 111 16.14 1.13 22.23
C TRP A 111 15.46 0.97 20.87
N LEU A 112 14.88 2.03 20.30
CA LEU A 112 14.30 1.99 18.96
C LEU A 112 15.37 1.77 17.89
N ASP A 113 16.59 2.28 18.12
CA ASP A 113 17.71 2.07 17.21
C ASP A 113 18.25 0.64 17.27
N LYS A 114 18.33 0.09 18.49
CA LYS A 114 18.87 -1.24 18.73
C LYS A 114 17.90 -2.36 18.35
N TRP A 115 16.61 -2.21 18.63
CA TRP A 115 15.58 -3.19 18.31
C TRP A 115 14.60 -2.61 17.29
N LYS A 116 14.88 -2.83 16.00
CA LYS A 116 14.08 -2.25 14.90
C LYS A 116 12.61 -2.70 14.86
N TRP A 117 12.29 -3.79 15.56
CA TRP A 117 10.91 -4.27 15.74
C TRP A 117 10.13 -3.49 16.80
N LEU A 118 10.80 -2.73 17.67
CA LEU A 118 10.21 -2.02 18.80
C LEU A 118 9.47 -0.76 18.32
N ALA A 119 8.28 -0.54 18.86
CA ALA A 119 7.53 0.70 18.70
C ALA A 119 6.99 1.14 20.07
N TYR A 120 7.00 2.44 20.31
CA TYR A 120 6.44 3.04 21.52
C TYR A 120 5.06 3.62 21.19
N SER A 121 4.09 3.39 22.08
CA SER A 121 2.78 4.01 22.02
C SER A 121 2.69 5.14 23.04
N GLN A 122 2.37 6.34 22.58
CA GLN A 122 2.08 7.48 23.44
C GLN A 122 0.74 7.30 24.16
N ILE A 123 -0.25 6.72 23.48
CA ILE A 123 -1.59 6.44 24.06
C ILE A 123 -1.48 5.56 25.29
N ASN A 124 -0.67 4.51 25.18
CA ASN A 124 -0.59 3.46 26.18
C ASN A 124 0.66 3.54 27.05
N ASP A 125 1.50 4.56 26.92
CA ASP A 125 2.81 4.66 27.57
C ASP A 125 3.51 3.30 27.66
N GLY A 126 3.86 2.74 26.51
CA GLY A 126 4.35 1.37 26.51
C GLY A 126 4.87 0.88 25.18
N ALA A 127 5.69 -0.17 25.27
CA ALA A 127 6.36 -0.77 24.14
C ALA A 127 5.54 -1.91 23.52
N TYR A 128 5.53 -1.94 22.19
CA TYR A 128 4.95 -2.96 21.34
C TYR A 128 5.97 -3.46 20.33
N CYS A 129 5.70 -4.61 19.72
CA CYS A 129 6.43 -5.12 18.58
C CYS A 129 5.60 -4.91 17.31
N LYS A 130 6.14 -4.17 16.34
CA LYS A 130 5.46 -3.87 15.06
C LYS A 130 5.07 -5.15 14.32
N TYR A 131 6.00 -6.11 14.24
CA TYR A 131 5.75 -7.38 13.58
C TYR A 131 4.62 -8.14 14.25
N CYS A 132 4.71 -8.31 15.58
CA CYS A 132 3.72 -9.08 16.31
C CYS A 132 2.36 -8.39 16.34
N VAL A 133 2.26 -7.06 16.41
CA VAL A 133 0.95 -6.37 16.41
C VAL A 133 0.27 -6.46 15.04
N ILE A 134 1.03 -6.32 13.95
CA ILE A 134 0.46 -6.18 12.60
C ILE A 134 0.29 -7.55 11.90
N PHE A 135 1.19 -8.51 12.15
CA PHE A 135 1.30 -9.77 11.40
C PHE A 135 1.04 -11.03 12.22
N TYR A 136 0.63 -10.92 13.50
CA TYR A 136 0.28 -12.13 14.25
C TYR A 136 -0.99 -12.81 13.70
N LYS A 137 -1.00 -14.14 13.80
CA LYS A 137 -2.19 -14.97 13.64
C LYS A 137 -2.72 -15.34 15.02
N THR A 138 -4.03 -15.22 15.22
CA THR A 138 -4.70 -15.72 16.43
C THR A 138 -4.83 -17.24 16.42
N GLU A 139 -4.75 -17.89 15.25
CA GLU A 139 -5.09 -19.30 15.08
C GLU A 139 -4.16 -19.98 14.06
N GLY A 140 -3.57 -21.12 14.45
CA GLY A 140 -2.86 -22.04 13.55
C GLY A 140 -1.48 -22.51 14.05
N GLY A 141 -1.43 -23.67 14.74
CA GLY A 141 -0.19 -24.40 15.04
C GLY A 141 -0.07 -24.92 16.48
N ILE A 142 0.46 -26.13 16.66
CA ILE A 142 0.51 -26.88 17.93
C ILE A 142 1.28 -26.10 18.99
N GLY A 143 0.57 -25.71 20.06
CA GLY A 143 1.15 -25.17 21.29
C GLY A 143 0.66 -23.80 21.73
N SER A 144 -0.26 -23.13 21.01
CA SER A 144 -0.95 -21.85 21.38
C SER A 144 -0.28 -21.09 22.54
N GLN A 145 0.92 -20.56 22.29
CA GLN A 145 1.55 -19.70 23.29
C GLN A 145 0.68 -18.47 23.47
N THR A 146 0.32 -18.17 24.72
CA THR A 146 -0.50 -17.01 25.02
C THR A 146 0.23 -15.75 24.54
N LEU A 147 -0.42 -14.99 23.67
CA LEU A 147 0.11 -13.71 23.18
C LEU A 147 0.30 -12.79 24.40
N GLY A 148 1.55 -12.58 24.77
CA GLY A 148 1.93 -11.83 25.96
C GLY A 148 2.05 -10.32 25.74
N ASN A 149 2.81 -9.69 26.63
CA ASN A 149 3.27 -8.31 26.50
C ASN A 149 3.98 -8.11 25.14
N PHE A 150 3.96 -6.89 24.60
CA PHE A 150 4.42 -6.48 23.26
C PHE A 150 3.46 -6.70 22.09
N CYS A 151 2.43 -7.55 22.23
CA CYS A 151 1.44 -7.78 21.17
C CYS A 151 0.06 -7.23 21.57
N LEU A 152 -0.60 -7.87 22.53
CA LEU A 152 -1.93 -7.43 22.99
C LEU A 152 -1.83 -6.37 24.10
N LYS A 153 -0.81 -6.48 24.95
CA LYS A 153 -0.59 -5.57 26.09
C LYS A 153 0.71 -4.80 25.93
N PRO A 154 0.75 -3.53 26.34
CA PRO A 154 1.97 -2.74 26.31
C PRO A 154 2.97 -3.32 27.31
N PHE A 155 4.25 -3.38 26.93
CA PHE A 155 5.31 -3.63 27.88
C PHE A 155 5.73 -2.33 28.57
N ARG A 156 5.73 -2.33 29.90
CA ARG A 156 6.10 -1.18 30.75
C ARG A 156 7.18 -1.49 31.79
N MET A 157 7.67 -2.74 31.84
CA MET A 157 8.59 -3.20 32.88
C MET A 157 10.04 -2.84 32.55
N TRP A 158 10.36 -1.54 32.57
CA TRP A 158 11.63 -1.00 32.09
C TRP A 158 12.87 -1.60 32.77
N TYR A 159 12.76 -2.02 34.04
CA TYR A 159 13.85 -2.67 34.79
C TYR A 159 14.30 -4.03 34.22
N LYS A 160 13.45 -4.68 33.42
CA LYS A 160 13.73 -5.95 32.72
C LYS A 160 13.74 -5.78 31.19
N ALA A 161 13.80 -4.56 30.68
CA ALA A 161 13.66 -4.26 29.26
C ALA A 161 14.63 -5.09 28.40
N ILE A 162 15.94 -5.00 28.66
CA ILE A 162 16.96 -5.66 27.84
C ILE A 162 16.78 -7.19 27.83
N GLU A 163 16.56 -7.80 29.00
CA GLU A 163 16.33 -9.24 29.14
C GLU A 163 15.08 -9.68 28.35
N LYS A 164 13.98 -8.95 28.52
CA LYS A 164 12.70 -9.27 27.87
C LYS A 164 12.69 -8.99 26.37
N PHE A 165 13.42 -7.98 25.90
CA PHE A 165 13.58 -7.70 24.47
C PHE A 165 14.38 -8.81 23.79
N ASN A 166 15.52 -9.20 24.36
CA ASN A 166 16.34 -10.30 23.84
C ASN A 166 15.61 -11.65 23.87
N HIS A 167 14.75 -11.87 24.87
CA HIS A 167 13.91 -13.06 24.92
C HIS A 167 12.80 -13.02 23.86
N HIS A 168 12.11 -11.88 23.71
CA HIS A 168 11.02 -11.70 22.74
C HIS A 168 11.48 -11.97 21.30
N GLU A 169 12.64 -11.47 20.92
CA GLU A 169 13.22 -11.67 19.58
C GLU A 169 13.45 -13.15 19.22
N LYS A 170 13.66 -14.00 20.24
CA LYS A 170 13.84 -15.45 20.09
C LYS A 170 12.53 -16.23 20.18
N CYS A 171 11.40 -15.58 20.49
CA CYS A 171 10.12 -16.27 20.59
C CYS A 171 9.62 -16.72 19.21
N ASN A 172 9.10 -17.94 19.13
CA ASN A 172 8.60 -18.50 17.86
C ASN A 172 7.52 -17.63 17.20
N TYR A 173 6.59 -17.06 17.97
CA TYR A 173 5.55 -16.19 17.41
C TYR A 173 6.11 -14.89 16.82
N HIS A 174 7.22 -14.37 17.38
CA HIS A 174 7.91 -13.22 16.82
C HIS A 174 8.55 -13.60 15.48
N LEU A 175 9.33 -14.68 15.45
CA LEU A 175 9.99 -15.17 14.24
C LEU A 175 8.98 -15.46 13.12
N GLN A 176 7.86 -16.09 13.43
CA GLN A 176 6.77 -16.33 12.48
C GLN A 176 6.12 -15.02 11.98
N SER A 177 5.98 -14.01 12.83
CA SER A 177 5.44 -12.70 12.42
C SER A 177 6.41 -11.96 11.49
N VAL A 178 7.71 -12.07 11.74
CA VAL A 178 8.78 -11.54 10.87
C VAL A 178 8.77 -12.25 9.52
N GLU A 179 8.69 -13.58 9.52
CA GLU A 179 8.60 -14.39 8.29
C GLU A 179 7.35 -14.04 7.48
N GLN A 180 6.19 -13.87 8.13
CA GLN A 180 4.97 -13.44 7.45
C GLN A 180 5.09 -12.05 6.82
N TYR A 181 5.70 -11.09 7.53
CA TYR A 181 6.00 -9.79 6.94
C TYR A 181 6.88 -9.92 5.70
N GLN A 182 7.98 -10.69 5.78
CA GLN A 182 8.88 -10.90 4.65
C GLN A 182 8.16 -11.52 3.46
N ASN A 183 7.32 -12.54 3.68
CA ASN A 183 6.54 -13.19 2.64
C ASN A 183 5.52 -12.22 2.00
N ILE A 184 4.78 -11.45 2.80
CA ILE A 184 3.81 -10.48 2.29
C ILE A 184 4.50 -9.40 1.46
N VAL A 185 5.63 -8.86 1.94
CA VAL A 185 6.43 -7.88 1.19
C VAL A 185 6.99 -8.49 -0.08
N ALA A 186 7.48 -9.72 -0.06
CA ALA A 186 7.98 -10.40 -1.25
C ALA A 186 6.89 -10.62 -2.31
N ILE A 187 5.66 -10.94 -1.87
CA ILE A 187 4.49 -11.09 -2.76
C ILE A 187 4.10 -9.73 -3.34
N GLU A 188 3.99 -8.69 -2.51
CA GLU A 188 3.56 -7.36 -2.94
C GLU A 188 4.59 -6.69 -3.87
N THR A 189 5.88 -6.93 -3.65
CA THR A 189 6.97 -6.45 -4.51
C THR A 189 7.20 -7.32 -5.75
N GLY A 190 6.42 -8.39 -5.94
CA GLY A 190 6.53 -9.29 -7.08
C GLY A 190 7.78 -10.19 -7.10
N LYS A 191 8.52 -10.27 -5.98
CA LYS A 191 9.69 -11.15 -5.84
C LYS A 191 9.31 -12.62 -5.64
N GLN A 192 8.11 -12.87 -5.14
CA GLN A 192 7.60 -14.22 -4.89
C GLN A 192 6.12 -14.33 -5.28
N ASP A 193 5.73 -15.47 -5.84
CA ASP A 193 4.32 -15.75 -6.16
C ASP A 193 3.51 -15.99 -4.88
N SER A 194 2.23 -15.62 -4.87
CA SER A 194 1.32 -15.96 -3.76
C SER A 194 1.17 -17.48 -3.63
N ILE A 195 0.85 -17.96 -2.41
CA ILE A 195 0.70 -19.40 -2.14
C ILE A 195 -0.35 -20.03 -3.06
N ASP A 196 -1.45 -19.33 -3.32
CA ASP A 196 -2.49 -19.78 -4.24
C ASP A 196 -1.97 -19.97 -5.67
N LEU A 197 -1.09 -19.07 -6.13
CA LEU A 197 -0.49 -19.13 -7.46
C LEU A 197 0.59 -20.22 -7.54
N GLN A 198 1.34 -20.45 -6.45
CA GLN A 198 2.30 -21.54 -6.36
C GLN A 198 1.62 -22.91 -6.42
N LEU A 199 0.46 -23.05 -5.78
CA LEU A 199 -0.35 -24.27 -5.83
C LEU A 199 -1.07 -24.43 -7.19
N ASN A 200 -1.47 -23.32 -7.82
CA ASN A 200 -2.21 -23.34 -9.07
C ASN A 200 -1.31 -23.10 -10.30
N LYS A 201 -0.63 -24.18 -10.72
CA LYS A 201 0.24 -24.19 -11.93
C LYS A 201 -0.46 -23.62 -13.17
N ALA A 202 -1.75 -23.90 -13.36
CA ALA A 202 -2.51 -23.41 -14.52
C ALA A 202 -2.71 -21.89 -14.48
N ALA A 203 -3.02 -21.33 -13.31
CA ALA A 203 -3.14 -19.88 -13.13
C ALA A 203 -1.80 -19.17 -13.35
N LYS A 204 -0.69 -19.77 -12.92
CA LYS A 204 0.66 -19.26 -13.21
C LYS A 204 0.94 -19.22 -14.70
N VAL A 205 0.71 -20.32 -15.42
CA VAL A 205 0.89 -20.38 -16.88
C VAL A 205 0.02 -19.34 -17.59
N GLN A 206 -1.24 -19.18 -17.18
CA GLN A 206 -2.13 -18.18 -17.78
C GLN A 206 -1.64 -16.74 -17.54
N THR A 207 -1.12 -16.46 -16.34
CA THR A 207 -0.56 -15.14 -16.00
C THR A 207 0.65 -14.82 -16.88
N GLU A 208 1.54 -15.79 -17.07
CA GLU A 208 2.69 -15.64 -17.95
C GLU A 208 2.29 -15.44 -19.42
N LEU A 209 1.29 -16.17 -19.92
CA LEU A 209 0.76 -15.96 -21.27
C LEU A 209 0.15 -14.56 -21.43
N ASN A 210 -0.58 -14.06 -20.42
CA ASN A 210 -1.17 -12.73 -20.47
C ASN A 210 -0.11 -11.63 -20.41
N ARG A 211 0.97 -11.82 -19.62
CA ARG A 211 2.13 -10.92 -19.60
C ARG A 211 2.77 -10.80 -20.98
N LYS A 212 2.97 -11.92 -21.69
CA LYS A 212 3.48 -11.92 -23.07
C LYS A 212 2.62 -11.09 -24.03
N ILE A 213 1.31 -11.03 -23.82
CA ILE A 213 0.39 -10.27 -24.68
C ILE A 213 0.43 -8.77 -24.38
N ILE A 214 0.45 -8.39 -23.10
CA ILE A 214 0.29 -7.00 -22.67
C ILE A 214 1.59 -6.20 -22.68
N ILE A 215 2.75 -6.84 -22.49
CA ILE A 215 4.06 -6.16 -22.48
C ILE A 215 4.29 -5.37 -23.78
N PRO A 216 4.16 -5.97 -25.00
CA PRO A 216 4.34 -5.23 -26.25
C PRO A 216 3.34 -4.09 -26.45
N VAL A 217 2.12 -4.23 -25.90
CA VAL A 217 1.11 -3.17 -25.94
C VAL A 217 1.57 -1.96 -25.12
N ILE A 218 2.04 -2.20 -23.89
CA ILE A 218 2.56 -1.15 -23.00
C ILE A 218 3.80 -0.50 -23.62
N GLU A 219 4.76 -1.30 -24.10
CA GLU A 219 5.98 -0.80 -24.73
C GLU A 219 5.67 0.07 -25.96
N SER A 220 4.71 -0.34 -26.80
CA SER A 220 4.29 0.45 -27.95
C SER A 220 3.69 1.81 -27.53
N VAL A 221 2.88 1.84 -26.46
CA VAL A 221 2.30 3.09 -25.94
C VAL A 221 3.40 4.01 -25.38
N ILE A 222 4.30 3.46 -24.55
CA ILE A 222 5.42 4.21 -23.97
C ILE A 222 6.35 4.73 -25.07
N PHE A 223 6.66 3.91 -26.07
CA PHE A 223 7.50 4.31 -27.20
C PHE A 223 6.90 5.52 -27.91
N CYS A 224 5.62 5.44 -28.29
CA CYS A 224 4.96 6.55 -28.95
C CYS A 224 4.94 7.83 -28.10
N GLY A 225 4.64 7.70 -26.81
CA GLY A 225 4.66 8.82 -25.87
C GLY A 225 6.04 9.47 -25.75
N ARG A 226 7.11 8.67 -25.64
CA ARG A 226 8.49 9.17 -25.55
C ARG A 226 9.00 9.84 -26.82
N GLN A 227 8.56 9.36 -27.99
CA GLN A 227 8.96 9.91 -29.28
C GLN A 227 8.06 11.05 -29.77
N GLY A 228 6.98 11.37 -29.04
CA GLY A 228 6.02 12.39 -29.46
C GLY A 228 5.25 12.02 -30.73
N ILE A 229 5.10 10.72 -31.03
CA ILE A 229 4.39 10.26 -32.23
C ILE A 229 2.97 9.80 -31.89
N ALA A 230 2.04 10.06 -32.80
CA ALA A 230 0.63 9.69 -32.62
C ALA A 230 0.46 8.16 -32.57
N LEU A 231 -0.41 7.66 -31.68
CA LEU A 231 -0.73 6.23 -31.61
C LEU A 231 -1.62 5.75 -32.76
N ARG A 232 -2.66 6.54 -33.06
CA ARG A 232 -3.80 6.13 -33.88
C ARG A 232 -3.59 6.44 -35.36
N GLY A 233 -4.08 5.56 -36.22
CA GLY A 233 -4.22 5.79 -37.65
C GLY A 233 -5.67 6.06 -38.02
N HIS A 234 -5.96 6.20 -39.32
CA HIS A 234 -7.32 6.44 -39.79
C HIS A 234 -8.26 5.26 -39.53
N ARG A 235 -7.74 4.02 -39.61
CA ARG A 235 -8.50 2.79 -39.35
C ARG A 235 -7.68 1.82 -38.52
N ASP A 236 -7.83 1.89 -37.19
CA ASP A 236 -7.05 1.13 -36.21
C ASP A 236 -7.81 -0.04 -35.54
N PHE A 237 -8.93 -0.47 -36.15
CA PHE A 237 -9.79 -1.53 -35.64
C PHE A 237 -9.56 -2.88 -36.34
N GLY A 238 -10.13 -3.94 -35.76
CA GLY A 238 -10.08 -5.30 -36.33
C GLY A 238 -8.85 -6.11 -35.90
N THR A 239 -8.77 -7.34 -36.41
CA THR A 239 -7.70 -8.30 -36.10
C THR A 239 -6.34 -7.73 -36.51
N LEU A 240 -5.32 -7.93 -35.66
CA LEU A 240 -3.95 -7.61 -36.00
C LEU A 240 -3.36 -8.76 -36.81
N THR A 241 -2.93 -8.49 -38.03
CA THR A 241 -2.23 -9.44 -38.90
C THR A 241 -0.74 -9.12 -38.92
N THR A 242 0.09 -10.09 -39.30
CA THR A 242 1.55 -9.91 -39.42
C THR A 242 1.93 -9.13 -40.69
N GLU A 243 1.05 -9.14 -41.69
CA GLU A 243 1.23 -8.44 -42.96
C GLU A 243 1.00 -6.93 -42.82
N ASN A 244 1.66 -6.16 -43.68
CA ASN A 244 1.41 -4.73 -43.77
C ASN A 244 -0.01 -4.49 -44.33
N PRO A 245 -0.80 -3.61 -43.71
CA PRO A 245 -2.12 -3.29 -44.22
C PRO A 245 -2.02 -2.48 -45.52
N VAL A 246 -3.05 -2.59 -46.37
CA VAL A 246 -3.16 -1.80 -47.60
C VAL A 246 -3.25 -0.29 -47.31
N GLU A 247 -3.93 0.07 -46.22
CA GLU A 247 -4.06 1.46 -45.74
C GLU A 247 -3.43 1.59 -44.36
N ASN A 248 -2.86 2.75 -44.05
CA ASN A 248 -2.14 2.98 -42.80
C ASN A 248 -3.07 2.87 -41.58
N ASP A 249 -2.79 1.88 -40.71
CA ASP A 249 -3.56 1.55 -39.50
C ASP A 249 -3.00 2.16 -38.21
N GLY A 250 -1.99 3.02 -38.33
CA GLY A 250 -1.41 3.80 -37.23
C GLY A 250 -0.14 3.21 -36.63
N ASN A 251 0.62 4.06 -35.94
CA ASN A 251 1.93 3.70 -35.39
C ASN A 251 1.83 2.61 -34.32
N PHE A 252 0.78 2.62 -33.49
CA PHE A 252 0.56 1.57 -32.49
C PHE A 252 0.49 0.18 -33.14
N ARG A 253 -0.33 0.03 -34.19
CA ARG A 253 -0.49 -1.27 -34.88
C ARG A 253 0.77 -1.65 -35.66
N ALA A 254 1.48 -0.66 -36.22
CA ALA A 254 2.78 -0.89 -36.84
C ALA A 254 3.83 -1.43 -35.86
N LEU A 255 3.92 -0.87 -34.66
CA LEU A 255 4.81 -1.37 -33.59
C LEU A 255 4.40 -2.77 -33.13
N MET A 256 3.11 -3.02 -32.99
CA MET A 256 2.61 -4.36 -32.64
C MET A 256 2.98 -5.42 -33.71
N ARG A 257 2.92 -5.06 -35.00
CA ARG A 257 3.43 -5.89 -36.11
C ARG A 257 4.94 -6.05 -36.04
N PHE A 258 5.68 -5.00 -35.71
CA PHE A 258 7.12 -5.06 -35.51
C PHE A 258 7.49 -6.07 -34.41
N HIS A 259 6.82 -6.04 -33.26
CA HIS A 259 7.02 -7.03 -32.20
C HIS A 259 6.74 -8.48 -32.69
N LEU A 260 5.63 -8.69 -33.41
CA LEU A 260 5.30 -10.02 -33.96
C LEU A 260 6.37 -10.53 -34.94
N ASN A 261 6.87 -9.65 -35.80
CA ASN A 261 7.92 -9.99 -36.77
C ASN A 261 9.26 -10.23 -36.08
N ALA A 262 9.61 -9.43 -35.07
CA ALA A 262 10.85 -9.59 -34.31
C ALA A 262 10.91 -10.95 -33.61
N THR A 263 9.82 -11.38 -32.96
CA THR A 263 9.79 -12.70 -32.28
C THR A 263 9.86 -13.86 -33.28
N LYS A 264 9.22 -13.71 -34.45
CA LYS A 264 9.34 -14.68 -35.54
C LYS A 264 10.78 -14.81 -36.04
N LEU A 265 11.48 -13.68 -36.23
CA LEU A 265 12.88 -13.66 -36.67
C LEU A 265 13.83 -14.27 -35.63
N SER A 266 13.53 -14.12 -34.33
CA SER A 266 14.34 -14.72 -33.26
C SER A 266 14.07 -16.22 -33.05
N GLY A 267 13.09 -16.82 -33.75
CA GLY A 267 12.64 -18.18 -33.53
C GLY A 267 11.79 -18.39 -32.27
N ASP A 268 11.38 -17.30 -31.60
CA ASP A 268 10.48 -17.35 -30.45
C ASP A 268 9.03 -17.18 -30.91
N GLU A 269 8.32 -18.29 -31.09
CA GLU A 269 6.92 -18.26 -31.48
C GLU A 269 5.99 -17.93 -30.30
N SER A 270 6.51 -17.79 -29.09
CA SER A 270 5.67 -17.76 -27.89
C SER A 270 4.76 -16.52 -27.80
N TYR A 271 5.20 -15.38 -28.34
CA TYR A 271 4.36 -14.18 -28.42
C TYR A 271 3.22 -14.33 -29.43
N GLN A 272 3.53 -14.80 -30.64
CA GLN A 272 2.54 -15.05 -31.68
C GLN A 272 1.52 -16.10 -31.22
N LEU A 273 2.00 -17.18 -30.59
CA LEU A 273 1.16 -18.24 -30.05
C LEU A 273 0.26 -17.72 -28.93
N ALA A 274 0.80 -16.95 -27.98
CA ALA A 274 0.01 -16.36 -26.89
C ALA A 274 -1.11 -15.46 -27.43
N ARG A 275 -0.82 -14.63 -28.44
CA ARG A 275 -1.80 -13.73 -29.04
C ARG A 275 -2.83 -14.45 -29.92
N THR A 276 -2.46 -15.55 -30.57
CA THR A 276 -3.38 -16.38 -31.37
C THR A 276 -4.33 -17.19 -30.47
N ASN A 277 -3.81 -17.71 -29.36
CA ASN A 277 -4.58 -18.55 -28.43
C ASN A 277 -5.40 -17.74 -27.42
N CYS A 278 -5.17 -16.43 -27.29
CA CYS A 278 -5.93 -15.63 -26.34
C CYS A 278 -7.34 -15.31 -26.85
N ALA A 279 -8.26 -15.15 -25.90
CA ALA A 279 -9.62 -14.74 -26.23
C ALA A 279 -9.64 -13.37 -26.95
N LYS A 280 -10.59 -13.16 -27.87
CA LYS A 280 -10.68 -11.90 -28.65
C LYS A 280 -10.77 -10.64 -27.78
N ASN A 281 -11.36 -10.74 -26.59
CA ASN A 281 -11.45 -9.65 -25.62
C ASN A 281 -10.18 -9.46 -24.78
N ALA A 282 -9.20 -10.35 -24.87
CA ALA A 282 -7.92 -10.33 -24.16
C ALA A 282 -6.75 -9.96 -25.10
N GLN A 283 -7.04 -9.26 -26.20
CA GLN A 283 -6.02 -8.78 -27.15
C GLN A 283 -5.38 -7.45 -26.70
N TYR A 284 -6.06 -6.70 -25.82
CA TYR A 284 -5.59 -5.44 -25.22
C TYR A 284 -5.18 -4.33 -26.21
N THR A 285 -5.61 -4.40 -27.46
CA THR A 285 -5.23 -3.43 -28.52
C THR A 285 -6.18 -2.24 -28.65
N SER A 286 -7.31 -2.23 -27.93
CA SER A 286 -8.33 -1.18 -28.09
C SER A 286 -7.87 0.17 -27.56
N TRP A 287 -8.40 1.25 -28.14
CA TRP A 287 -8.16 2.62 -27.69
C TRP A 287 -8.45 2.85 -26.20
N LYS A 288 -9.41 2.12 -25.61
CA LYS A 288 -9.71 2.22 -24.17
C LYS A 288 -8.52 1.75 -23.33
N ILE A 289 -7.97 0.59 -23.68
CA ILE A 289 -6.79 0.04 -23.01
C ILE A 289 -5.57 0.94 -23.23
N GLN A 290 -5.38 1.46 -24.44
CA GLN A 290 -4.32 2.44 -24.70
C GLN A 290 -4.46 3.67 -23.76
N ASN A 291 -5.67 4.20 -23.60
CA ASN A 291 -5.93 5.31 -22.69
C ASN A 291 -5.73 4.94 -21.21
N GLU A 292 -6.10 3.73 -20.78
CA GLU A 292 -5.84 3.24 -19.41
C GLU A 292 -4.33 3.18 -19.13
N ILE A 293 -3.53 2.70 -20.10
CA ILE A 293 -2.07 2.67 -20.01
C ILE A 293 -1.51 4.09 -19.92
N ILE A 294 -1.99 5.01 -20.77
CA ILE A 294 -1.59 6.42 -20.72
C ILE A 294 -1.91 7.03 -19.34
N GLY A 295 -3.10 6.75 -18.80
CA GLY A 295 -3.49 7.19 -17.45
C GLY A 295 -2.56 6.66 -16.37
N SER A 296 -2.20 5.38 -16.44
CA SER A 296 -1.27 4.75 -15.49
C SER A 296 0.13 5.37 -15.59
N CYS A 297 0.61 5.64 -16.81
CA CYS A 297 1.87 6.35 -17.02
C CYS A 297 1.81 7.77 -16.45
N HIS A 298 0.69 8.48 -16.66
CA HIS A 298 0.48 9.82 -16.11
C HIS A 298 0.55 9.84 -14.58
N GLU A 299 -0.14 8.92 -13.90
CA GLU A 299 -0.12 8.83 -12.44
C GLU A 299 1.29 8.60 -11.88
N ILE A 300 2.05 7.69 -12.49
CA ILE A 300 3.43 7.38 -12.07
C ILE A 300 4.34 8.59 -12.28
N ILE A 301 4.30 9.20 -13.47
CA ILE A 301 5.13 10.37 -13.80
C ILE A 301 4.78 11.55 -12.90
N LEU A 302 3.49 11.81 -12.69
CA LEU A 302 3.02 12.90 -11.83
C LEU A 302 3.46 12.68 -10.39
N SER A 303 3.31 11.47 -9.85
CA SER A 303 3.76 11.14 -8.50
C SER A 303 5.26 11.41 -8.32
N GLU A 304 6.08 11.01 -9.31
CA GLU A 304 7.53 11.23 -9.24
C GLU A 304 7.87 12.73 -9.25
N ILE A 305 7.30 13.48 -10.20
CA ILE A 305 7.52 14.94 -10.31
C ILE A 305 7.06 15.65 -9.02
N VAL A 306 5.89 15.31 -8.49
CA VAL A 306 5.39 15.91 -7.24
C VAL A 306 6.31 15.60 -6.07
N ASN A 307 6.84 14.37 -5.99
CA ASN A 307 7.81 14.01 -4.96
C ASN A 307 9.12 14.80 -5.11
N GLU A 308 9.63 14.98 -6.33
CA GLU A 308 10.82 15.78 -6.60
C GLU A 308 10.62 17.25 -6.18
N VAL A 309 9.48 17.85 -6.56
CA VAL A 309 9.13 19.23 -6.22
C VAL A 309 9.01 19.42 -4.70
N ASN A 310 8.29 18.52 -4.02
CA ASN A 310 8.11 18.59 -2.56
C ASN A 310 9.42 18.43 -1.78
N ASN A 311 10.38 17.66 -2.33
CA ASN A 311 11.70 17.48 -1.73
C ASN A 311 12.68 18.61 -2.08
N SER A 312 12.35 19.45 -3.06
CA SER A 312 13.18 20.58 -3.46
C SER A 312 13.07 21.75 -2.46
N LYS A 313 14.17 22.49 -2.26
CA LYS A 313 14.14 23.72 -1.44
C LYS A 313 13.44 24.88 -2.15
N CYS A 314 13.51 24.88 -3.47
CA CYS A 314 12.94 25.90 -4.34
C CYS A 314 12.70 25.27 -5.72
N PHE A 315 11.65 25.72 -6.39
CA PHE A 315 11.33 25.40 -7.77
C PHE A 315 10.99 26.69 -8.52
N SER A 316 11.16 26.68 -9.84
CA SER A 316 10.77 27.77 -10.73
C SER A 316 9.69 27.28 -11.68
N VAL A 317 8.76 28.15 -12.04
CA VAL A 317 7.70 27.88 -13.02
C VAL A 317 7.96 28.79 -14.21
N ILE A 318 7.93 28.23 -15.43
CA ILE A 318 7.99 29.00 -16.67
C ILE A 318 6.57 29.13 -17.19
N ALA A 319 6.15 30.36 -17.48
CA ALA A 319 4.87 30.66 -18.11
C ALA A 319 5.14 31.35 -19.45
N ASP A 320 4.60 30.80 -20.54
CA ASP A 320 4.74 31.35 -21.88
C ASP A 320 3.38 31.46 -22.56
N GLU A 321 3.17 32.57 -23.27
CA GLU A 321 1.92 32.89 -23.94
C GLU A 321 2.19 33.14 -25.42
N THR A 322 1.42 32.47 -26.28
CA THR A 322 1.52 32.61 -27.73
C THR A 322 0.13 32.82 -28.31
N ALA A 323 -0.02 33.72 -29.27
CA ALA A 323 -1.29 33.92 -29.98
C ALA A 323 -1.19 33.32 -31.39
N ASP A 324 -2.21 32.58 -31.81
CA ASP A 324 -2.28 32.09 -33.18
C ASP A 324 -2.76 33.18 -34.17
N VAL A 325 -2.70 32.88 -35.48
CA VAL A 325 -3.12 33.80 -36.54
C VAL A 325 -4.62 34.13 -36.51
N ALA A 326 -5.43 33.37 -35.77
CA ALA A 326 -6.85 33.62 -35.58
C ALA A 326 -7.13 34.41 -34.28
N GLY A 327 -6.09 34.78 -33.52
CA GLY A 327 -6.18 35.54 -32.27
C GLY A 327 -6.49 34.68 -31.04
N PHE A 328 -6.38 33.35 -31.12
CA PHE A 328 -6.49 32.48 -29.96
C PHE A 328 -5.16 32.45 -29.20
N GLU A 329 -5.20 32.91 -27.96
CA GLU A 329 -4.09 32.83 -27.02
C GLU A 329 -3.97 31.41 -26.43
N GLN A 330 -2.75 30.88 -26.44
CA GLN A 330 -2.36 29.64 -25.80
C GLN A 330 -1.36 29.96 -24.69
N PHE A 331 -1.77 29.67 -23.45
CA PHE A 331 -0.95 29.83 -22.25
C PHE A 331 -0.40 28.47 -21.82
N SER A 332 0.92 28.38 -21.70
CA SER A 332 1.63 27.19 -21.28
C SER A 332 2.35 27.44 -19.96
N ILE A 333 2.29 26.45 -19.07
CA ILE A 333 2.98 26.44 -17.78
C ILE A 333 3.87 25.20 -17.74
N CYS A 334 5.17 25.39 -17.52
CA CYS A 334 6.19 24.34 -17.44
C CYS A 334 6.87 24.32 -16.07
#